data_AF-A0A285BIL0-F1
#
_entry.id   AF-A0A285BIL0-F1
#
_cell.length_a   1.000
_cell.length_b   1.000
_cell.length_c   1.000
_cell.angle_alpha   90.00
_cell.angle_beta   90.00
_cell.angle_gamma   90.00
#
_symmetry.space_group_name_H-M   'P 1'
#
loop_
_entity.id
_entity.type
_entity.pdbx_description
1 polymer ?
#
loop_
_entity_poly.entity_id
_entity_poly.type
_entity_poly.pdbx_seq_one_letter_code
_entity_poly.pdbx_strand_id
1 'polypeptide(L)'
;MLKEMMKHEYPDLIKKLVKSETWDKLEDMDICDLSILINNLLALSYPNDPAPLVRIGEAFHIKKDLLKAGLYYKKVLEMEPAKVPNEYDINMMLKYAPILYTTKNEYFNLKDIIAIHHPEKPLIAYHLFWDDDYNYPDDYEPCDHEEIWVSYDVKTKLVDGVWTFYHSHILSSQEAIDKANRDEGHPSIYIEWGIHGSIIDGWENIIINDMGIKLSDFLKNTYRDLSNGGRMKKHPIKQRWPECFKGSFEDYTTFNKPIYTYDYLKNKKMYIKYRWSNPIIQQYFLPYNFAPKYDWPF
;
A
#
# COMPACT_ATOMS: atom_id res chain seq x y z
N MET A 1 -4.14 9.66 0.18
CA MET A 1 -2.73 9.60 -0.27
C MET A 1 -2.21 10.95 -0.78
N LEU A 2 -2.60 11.43 -1.98
CA LEU A 2 -2.01 12.64 -2.60
C LEU A 2 -2.04 13.88 -1.69
N LYS A 3 -3.12 14.07 -0.93
CA LYS A 3 -3.24 15.19 0.02
C LYS A 3 -2.10 15.19 1.05
N GLU A 4 -1.79 14.03 1.60
CA GLU A 4 -0.70 13.90 2.59
C GLU A 4 0.68 13.96 1.92
N MET A 5 0.83 13.37 0.72
CA MET A 5 2.08 13.51 -0.05
C MET A 5 2.39 14.97 -0.36
N MET A 6 1.40 15.76 -0.80
CA MET A 6 1.60 17.18 -1.10
C MET A 6 1.97 18.01 0.13
N LYS A 7 1.41 17.69 1.31
CA LYS A 7 1.81 18.31 2.57
C LYS A 7 3.27 18.00 2.92
N HIS A 8 3.74 16.79 2.61
CA HIS A 8 5.11 16.36 2.91
C HIS A 8 6.14 16.87 1.88
N GLU A 9 5.84 16.74 0.59
CA GLU A 9 6.74 17.13 -0.51
C GLU A 9 6.80 18.65 -0.70
N TYR A 10 5.68 19.36 -0.50
CA TYR A 10 5.56 20.79 -0.81
C TYR A 10 4.97 21.63 0.35
N PRO A 11 5.40 21.46 1.61
CA PRO A 11 4.76 22.07 2.78
C PRO A 11 4.66 23.60 2.68
N ASP A 12 5.73 24.26 2.23
CA ASP A 12 5.77 25.71 2.12
C ASP A 12 4.96 26.25 0.95
N LEU A 13 4.84 25.49 -0.14
CA LEU A 13 4.02 25.86 -1.29
C LEU A 13 2.54 25.75 -0.92
N ILE A 14 2.13 24.66 -0.28
CA ILE A 14 0.74 24.46 0.15
C ILE A 14 0.30 25.56 1.11
N LYS A 15 1.13 25.90 2.12
CA LYS A 15 0.86 27.01 3.05
C LYS A 15 0.65 28.36 2.35
N LYS A 16 1.30 28.60 1.21
CA LYS A 16 1.17 29.84 0.42
C LYS A 16 -0.06 29.84 -0.48
N LEU A 17 -0.42 28.68 -1.04
CA LEU A 17 -1.50 28.58 -2.02
C LEU A 17 -2.88 28.44 -1.36
N VAL A 18 -2.97 27.73 -0.23
CA VAL A 18 -4.25 27.36 0.37
C VAL A 18 -4.20 27.57 1.88
N LYS A 19 -5.19 28.28 2.43
CA LYS A 19 -5.34 28.43 3.89
C LYS A 19 -5.64 27.06 4.52
N SER A 20 -5.12 26.79 5.73
CA SER A 20 -5.29 25.50 6.41
C SER A 20 -6.75 25.03 6.47
N GLU A 21 -7.67 25.92 6.86
CA GLU A 21 -9.11 25.59 6.95
C GLU A 21 -9.74 25.19 5.60
N THR A 22 -9.19 25.72 4.50
CA THR A 22 -9.62 25.36 3.14
C THR A 22 -9.00 24.04 2.74
N TRP A 23 -7.73 23.82 3.06
CA TRP A 23 -7.01 22.58 2.75
C TRP A 23 -7.73 21.35 3.32
N ASP A 24 -8.15 21.42 4.57
CA ASP A 24 -8.80 20.29 5.24
C ASP A 24 -10.15 19.94 4.59
N LYS A 25 -10.80 20.90 3.93
CA LYS A 25 -12.08 20.72 3.22
C LYS A 25 -11.95 20.29 1.76
N LEU A 26 -10.74 20.30 1.18
CA LEU A 26 -10.54 19.85 -0.20
C LEU A 26 -10.85 18.36 -0.32
N GLU A 27 -11.66 18.01 -1.32
CA GLU A 27 -11.98 16.65 -1.71
C GLU A 27 -10.86 16.06 -2.59
N ASP A 28 -10.87 14.74 -2.79
CA ASP A 28 -9.82 14.06 -3.56
C ASP A 28 -9.70 14.59 -4.99
N MET A 29 -10.81 14.99 -5.61
CA MET A 29 -10.82 15.55 -6.96
C MET A 29 -10.15 16.93 -7.02
N ASP A 30 -10.37 17.78 -6.02
CA ASP A 30 -9.71 19.08 -5.90
C ASP A 30 -8.19 18.90 -5.73
N ILE A 31 -7.80 17.94 -4.88
CA ILE A 31 -6.39 17.60 -4.64
C ILE A 31 -5.73 17.07 -5.91
N CYS A 32 -6.43 16.24 -6.69
CA CYS A 32 -5.92 15.75 -7.97
C CYS A 32 -5.71 16.90 -8.96
N ASP A 33 -6.67 17.81 -9.10
CA ASP A 33 -6.55 18.94 -10.01
C ASP A 33 -5.41 19.90 -9.61
N LEU A 34 -5.27 20.17 -8.31
CA LEU A 34 -4.16 20.96 -7.79
C LEU A 34 -2.81 20.25 -8.01
N SER A 35 -2.73 18.94 -7.76
CA SER A 35 -1.53 18.14 -8.00
C SER A 35 -1.10 18.19 -9.47
N ILE A 36 -2.05 18.04 -10.39
CA ILE A 36 -1.79 18.11 -11.84
C ILE A 36 -1.24 19.50 -12.21
N LEU A 37 -1.83 20.58 -11.72
CA LEU A 37 -1.38 21.94 -12.03
C LEU A 37 0.05 22.22 -11.53
N ILE A 38 0.33 21.90 -10.26
CA ILE A 38 1.65 22.11 -9.66
C ILE A 38 2.71 21.28 -10.37
N ASN A 39 2.45 19.99 -10.58
CA ASN A 39 3.43 19.09 -11.16
C ASN A 39 3.65 19.34 -12.66
N ASN A 40 2.67 19.88 -13.40
CA ASN A 40 2.93 20.34 -14.77
C ASN A 40 3.94 21.50 -14.80
N LEU A 41 3.83 22.46 -13.88
CA LEU A 41 4.80 23.56 -13.78
C LEU A 41 6.19 23.05 -13.35
N LEU A 42 6.25 22.10 -12.42
CA LEU A 42 7.49 21.46 -12.00
C LEU A 42 8.14 20.68 -13.15
N ALA A 43 7.37 19.90 -13.92
CA ALA A 43 7.87 19.17 -15.08
C ALA A 43 8.48 20.10 -16.15
N LEU A 44 7.90 21.30 -16.35
CA LEU A 44 8.48 22.31 -17.24
C LEU A 44 9.77 22.92 -16.69
N SER A 45 9.85 23.09 -15.36
CA SER A 45 11.01 23.70 -14.69
C SER A 45 12.17 22.71 -14.53
N TYR A 46 11.86 21.41 -14.41
CA TYR A 46 12.79 20.31 -14.16
C TYR A 46 12.55 19.17 -15.16
N PRO A 47 12.82 19.38 -16.46
CA PRO A 47 12.41 18.44 -17.52
C PRO A 47 13.10 17.07 -17.47
N ASN A 48 14.16 16.92 -16.68
CA ASN A 48 14.88 15.65 -16.49
C ASN A 48 14.50 14.93 -15.18
N ASP A 49 13.62 15.52 -14.37
CA ASP A 49 13.11 14.89 -13.15
C ASP A 49 11.81 14.13 -13.48
N PRO A 50 11.77 12.80 -13.28
CA PRO A 50 10.56 12.02 -13.52
C PRO A 50 9.49 12.24 -12.44
N ALA A 51 9.84 12.71 -11.24
CA ALA A 51 8.93 12.74 -10.10
C ALA A 51 7.64 13.54 -10.36
N PRO A 52 7.66 14.74 -10.98
CA PRO A 52 6.43 15.45 -11.31
C PRO A 52 5.51 14.66 -12.26
N LEU A 53 6.09 13.91 -13.21
CA LEU A 53 5.29 13.08 -14.13
C LEU A 53 4.64 11.90 -13.42
N VAL A 54 5.31 11.31 -12.42
CA VAL A 54 4.72 10.26 -11.56
C VAL A 54 3.48 10.81 -10.85
N ARG A 55 3.61 11.97 -10.19
CA ARG A 55 2.50 12.62 -9.46
C ARG A 55 1.33 12.99 -10.36
N ILE A 56 1.59 13.44 -11.59
CA ILE A 56 0.53 13.69 -12.58
C ILE A 56 -0.16 12.38 -12.96
N GLY A 57 0.60 11.31 -13.17
CA GLY A 57 0.06 9.98 -13.46
C GLY A 57 -0.84 9.47 -12.35
N GLU A 58 -0.40 9.55 -11.10
CA GLU A 58 -1.17 9.16 -9.90
C GLU A 58 -2.47 9.96 -9.75
N ALA A 59 -2.42 11.28 -10.00
CA ALA A 59 -3.61 12.12 -9.96
C ALA A 59 -4.63 11.70 -11.04
N PHE A 60 -4.20 11.46 -12.28
CA PHE A 60 -5.12 10.94 -13.31
C PHE A 60 -5.64 9.53 -12.98
N HIS A 61 -4.81 8.71 -12.34
CA HIS A 61 -5.18 7.35 -11.93
C HIS A 61 -6.27 7.37 -10.85
N ILE A 62 -6.14 8.24 -9.83
CA ILE A 62 -7.18 8.47 -8.81
C ILE A 62 -8.47 8.98 -9.45
N LYS A 63 -8.37 9.89 -10.44
CA LYS A 63 -9.52 10.38 -11.22
C LYS A 63 -10.12 9.32 -12.17
N LYS A 64 -9.60 8.09 -12.19
CA LYS A 64 -9.98 6.99 -13.09
C LYS A 64 -9.75 7.26 -14.59
N ASP A 65 -8.95 8.27 -14.93
CA ASP A 65 -8.51 8.52 -16.30
C ASP A 65 -7.25 7.67 -16.59
N LEU A 66 -7.47 6.35 -16.69
CA LEU A 66 -6.40 5.35 -16.78
C LEU A 66 -5.55 5.53 -18.04
N LEU A 67 -6.16 6.04 -19.12
CA LEU A 67 -5.44 6.33 -20.36
C LEU A 67 -4.42 7.45 -20.14
N LYS A 68 -4.82 8.56 -19.52
CA LYS A 68 -3.87 9.64 -19.22
C LYS A 68 -2.83 9.18 -18.20
N ALA A 69 -3.25 8.49 -17.14
CA ALA A 69 -2.32 7.94 -16.16
C ALA A 69 -1.23 7.09 -16.84
N GLY A 70 -1.63 6.15 -17.70
CA GLY A 70 -0.70 5.30 -18.46
C GLY A 70 0.23 6.08 -19.39
N LEU A 71 -0.24 7.17 -20.03
CA LEU A 71 0.62 8.02 -20.85
C LEU A 71 1.72 8.70 -20.03
N TYR A 72 1.43 9.17 -18.81
CA TYR A 72 2.43 9.77 -17.93
C TYR A 72 3.38 8.72 -17.35
N TYR A 73 2.87 7.57 -16.92
CA TYR A 73 3.71 6.46 -16.45
C TYR A 73 4.65 5.94 -17.54
N LYS A 74 4.18 5.84 -18.79
CA LYS A 74 5.05 5.50 -19.91
C LYS A 74 6.20 6.51 -20.10
N LYS A 75 5.92 7.82 -20.02
CA LYS A 75 6.97 8.85 -20.10
C LYS A 75 7.99 8.72 -18.97
N VAL A 76 7.54 8.42 -17.75
CA VAL A 76 8.43 8.16 -16.61
C VAL A 76 9.38 7.00 -16.91
N LEU A 77 8.86 5.89 -17.46
CA LEU A 77 9.65 4.71 -17.81
C LEU A 77 10.58 4.95 -19.02
N GLU A 78 10.23 5.85 -19.94
CA GLU A 78 11.13 6.29 -21.01
C GLU A 78 12.30 7.13 -20.47
N MET A 79 12.07 7.96 -19.45
CA MET A 79 13.09 8.79 -18.80
C MET A 79 13.99 7.98 -17.86
N GLU A 80 13.39 7.10 -17.06
CA GLU A 80 14.07 6.24 -16.11
C GLU A 80 13.60 4.79 -16.37
N PRO A 81 14.29 4.02 -17.24
CA PRO A 81 13.91 2.65 -17.53
C PRO A 81 14.06 1.74 -16.32
N ALA A 82 13.08 0.85 -16.12
CA ALA A 82 13.14 -0.15 -15.07
C ALA A 82 14.26 -1.17 -15.29
N LYS A 83 14.87 -1.62 -14.20
CA LYS A 83 15.98 -2.59 -14.25
C LYS A 83 15.44 -3.98 -13.96
N VAL A 84 15.74 -4.92 -14.85
CA VAL A 84 15.51 -6.35 -14.59
C VAL A 84 16.40 -6.76 -13.40
N PRO A 85 15.81 -7.31 -12.33
CA PRO A 85 16.58 -7.69 -11.15
C PRO A 85 17.50 -8.87 -11.48
N ASN A 86 18.72 -8.83 -10.97
CA ASN A 86 19.64 -9.97 -11.08
C ASN A 86 19.30 -11.06 -10.05
N GLU A 87 20.00 -12.19 -10.08
CA GLU A 87 19.77 -13.31 -9.15
C GLU A 87 19.90 -12.90 -7.68
N TYR A 88 20.84 -12.00 -7.36
CA TYR A 88 20.99 -11.50 -5.99
C TYR A 88 19.76 -10.68 -5.56
N ASP A 89 19.30 -9.75 -6.40
CA ASP A 89 18.11 -8.94 -6.11
C ASP A 89 16.87 -9.84 -5.92
N ILE A 90 16.69 -10.84 -6.79
CA ILE A 90 15.59 -11.83 -6.70
C ILE A 90 15.69 -12.61 -5.39
N ASN A 91 16.88 -13.09 -5.03
CA ASN A 91 17.08 -13.82 -3.78
C ASN A 91 16.75 -12.97 -2.54
N MET A 92 17.04 -11.66 -2.55
CA MET A 92 16.66 -10.77 -1.45
C MET A 92 15.15 -10.55 -1.40
N MET A 93 14.49 -10.31 -2.55
CA MET A 93 13.03 -10.19 -2.62
C MET A 93 12.29 -11.46 -2.20
N LEU A 94 12.85 -12.65 -2.44
CA LEU A 94 12.27 -13.90 -1.97
C LEU A 94 12.58 -14.18 -0.49
N LYS A 95 13.79 -13.85 -0.03
CA LYS A 95 14.20 -14.04 1.37
C LYS A 95 13.39 -13.17 2.32
N TYR A 96 13.18 -11.91 1.98
CA TYR A 96 12.49 -10.95 2.84
C TYR A 96 10.99 -10.85 2.56
N ALA A 97 10.45 -11.79 1.78
CA ALA A 97 9.03 -11.83 1.45
C ALA A 97 8.22 -12.09 2.72
N PRO A 98 7.19 -11.26 3.03
CA PRO A 98 6.41 -11.40 4.25
C PRO A 98 5.57 -12.68 4.25
N ILE A 99 5.23 -13.17 5.44
CA ILE A 99 4.18 -14.17 5.61
C ILE A 99 2.94 -13.42 6.07
N LEU A 100 1.87 -13.51 5.30
CA LEU A 100 0.60 -12.90 5.68
C LEU A 100 -0.20 -13.90 6.51
N TYR A 101 -0.89 -13.39 7.52
CA TYR A 101 -1.72 -14.19 8.40
C TYR A 101 -3.13 -13.61 8.38
N THR A 102 -4.05 -14.33 7.75
CA THR A 102 -5.45 -13.92 7.67
C THR A 102 -6.25 -14.59 8.77
N THR A 103 -7.47 -14.10 9.00
CA THR A 103 -8.46 -14.87 9.75
C THR A 103 -8.85 -16.14 9.00
N LYS A 104 -9.38 -17.14 9.74
CA LYS A 104 -9.78 -18.44 9.16
C LYS A 104 -10.84 -18.32 8.05
N ASN A 105 -11.70 -17.30 8.15
CA ASN A 105 -12.85 -17.09 7.28
C ASN A 105 -12.68 -15.89 6.35
N GLU A 106 -11.44 -15.49 6.04
CA GLU A 106 -11.18 -14.50 4.99
C GLU A 106 -11.84 -14.95 3.69
N TYR A 107 -12.64 -14.05 3.12
CA TYR A 107 -13.48 -14.29 1.95
C TYR A 107 -12.81 -13.82 0.66
N PHE A 108 -12.08 -12.71 0.70
CA PHE A 108 -11.38 -12.17 -0.45
C PHE A 108 -10.01 -12.82 -0.60
N ASN A 109 -9.71 -13.28 -1.81
CA ASN A 109 -8.43 -13.92 -2.08
C ASN A 109 -7.36 -12.87 -2.37
N LEU A 110 -6.13 -13.20 -2.02
CA LEU A 110 -4.97 -12.49 -2.53
C LEU A 110 -4.77 -12.87 -4.00
N LYS A 111 -4.97 -11.92 -4.90
CA LYS A 111 -4.87 -12.12 -6.36
C LYS A 111 -3.42 -12.14 -6.79
N ASP A 112 -2.71 -11.07 -6.49
CA ASP A 112 -1.36 -10.81 -6.98
C ASP A 112 -0.49 -10.20 -5.90
N ILE A 113 0.82 -10.41 -6.03
CA ILE A 113 1.85 -9.79 -5.21
C ILE A 113 2.97 -9.35 -6.13
N ILE A 114 3.40 -8.10 -5.99
CA ILE A 114 4.52 -7.55 -6.75
C ILE A 114 5.59 -7.10 -5.75
N ALA A 115 6.80 -7.61 -5.92
CA ALA A 115 7.97 -7.15 -5.17
C ALA A 115 8.76 -6.10 -5.97
N ILE A 116 9.00 -4.94 -5.38
CA ILE A 116 9.76 -3.85 -5.99
C ILE A 116 10.95 -3.52 -5.10
N HIS A 117 12.15 -3.83 -5.58
CA HIS A 117 13.38 -3.51 -4.88
C HIS A 117 13.81 -2.07 -5.21
N HIS A 118 14.09 -1.26 -4.19
CA HIS A 118 14.60 0.10 -4.37
C HIS A 118 15.95 0.05 -5.12
N PRO A 119 16.22 0.92 -6.11
CA PRO A 119 17.44 0.81 -6.92
C PRO A 119 18.73 1.06 -6.14
N GLU A 120 18.67 1.91 -5.11
CA GLU A 120 19.84 2.42 -4.37
C GLU A 120 19.86 2.08 -2.87
N LYS A 121 18.76 1.52 -2.33
CA LYS A 121 18.59 1.25 -0.90
C LYS A 121 18.27 -0.24 -0.72
N PRO A 122 18.74 -0.89 0.36
CA PRO A 122 18.36 -2.27 0.66
C PRO A 122 16.95 -2.29 1.27
N LEU A 123 15.97 -1.95 0.43
CA LEU A 123 14.58 -1.74 0.79
C LEU A 123 13.71 -2.36 -0.30
N ILE A 124 12.73 -3.14 0.09
CA ILE A 124 11.82 -3.84 -0.81
C ILE A 124 10.39 -3.47 -0.44
N ALA A 125 9.60 -3.03 -1.41
CA ALA A 125 8.16 -2.88 -1.30
C ALA A 125 7.47 -4.16 -1.78
N TYR A 126 6.48 -4.63 -1.05
CA TYR A 126 5.57 -5.70 -1.45
C TYR A 126 4.17 -5.12 -1.57
N HIS A 127 3.67 -5.09 -2.79
CA HIS A 127 2.33 -4.61 -3.12
C HIS A 127 1.39 -5.82 -3.18
N LEU A 128 0.37 -5.82 -2.33
CA LEU A 128 -0.62 -6.89 -2.21
C LEU A 128 -1.93 -6.45 -2.88
N PHE A 129 -2.50 -7.31 -3.72
CA PHE A 129 -3.76 -7.02 -4.41
C PHE A 129 -4.81 -8.06 -4.02
N TRP A 130 -5.83 -7.65 -3.27
CA TRP A 130 -6.93 -8.50 -2.79
C TRP A 130 -8.15 -8.39 -3.68
N ASP A 131 -9.04 -9.38 -3.68
CA ASP A 131 -10.21 -9.41 -4.57
C ASP A 131 -11.07 -8.14 -4.54
N ASP A 132 -11.34 -7.57 -3.36
CA ASP A 132 -12.19 -6.39 -3.17
C ASP A 132 -11.96 -5.79 -1.75
N ASP A 133 -12.69 -4.74 -1.37
CA ASP A 133 -12.76 -4.21 -0.01
C ASP A 133 -14.20 -4.28 0.51
N TYR A 134 -14.40 -4.96 1.64
CA TYR A 134 -15.71 -5.14 2.24
C TYR A 134 -16.44 -3.82 2.51
N ASN A 135 -15.74 -2.74 2.84
CA ASN A 135 -16.34 -1.43 3.13
C ASN A 135 -16.56 -0.55 1.89
N TYR A 136 -15.98 -0.89 0.74
CA TYR A 136 -16.08 -0.07 -0.47
C TYR A 136 -16.64 -0.82 -1.69
N PRO A 137 -17.84 -1.43 -1.59
CA PRO A 137 -18.45 -2.13 -2.71
C PRO A 137 -18.91 -1.21 -3.87
N ASP A 138 -18.63 0.09 -3.79
CA ASP A 138 -19.09 1.17 -4.67
C ASP A 138 -17.97 2.09 -5.15
N ASP A 139 -16.69 1.77 -4.88
CA ASP A 139 -15.55 2.56 -5.36
C ASP A 139 -15.10 2.18 -6.79
N TYR A 140 -15.68 1.09 -7.32
CA TYR A 140 -15.41 0.51 -8.63
C TYR A 140 -13.94 0.08 -8.83
N GLU A 141 -13.21 -0.16 -7.74
CA GLU A 141 -11.90 -0.78 -7.81
C GLU A 141 -12.03 -2.30 -7.97
N PRO A 142 -11.26 -2.92 -8.86
CA PRO A 142 -11.32 -4.37 -9.07
C PRO A 142 -10.43 -5.15 -8.08
N CYS A 143 -9.80 -4.44 -7.13
CA CYS A 143 -9.01 -4.97 -6.05
C CYS A 143 -8.77 -3.91 -4.98
N ASP A 144 -8.59 -4.38 -3.75
CA ASP A 144 -7.96 -3.59 -2.69
C ASP A 144 -6.42 -3.71 -2.80
N HIS A 145 -5.70 -2.63 -2.47
CA HIS A 145 -4.25 -2.52 -2.63
C HIS A 145 -3.59 -2.13 -1.31
N GLU A 146 -2.76 -3.05 -0.80
CA GLU A 146 -2.06 -2.93 0.48
C GLU A 146 -0.53 -2.96 0.27
N GLU A 147 0.22 -2.32 1.18
CA GLU A 147 1.67 -2.14 1.04
C GLU A 147 2.42 -2.56 2.29
N ILE A 148 3.52 -3.30 2.06
CA ILE A 148 4.48 -3.68 3.09
C ILE A 148 5.87 -3.27 2.60
N TRP A 149 6.68 -2.66 3.45
CA TRP A 149 8.08 -2.37 3.15
C TRP A 149 9.00 -3.08 4.13
N VAL A 150 10.09 -3.63 3.62
CA VAL A 150 11.10 -4.34 4.41
C VAL A 150 12.48 -3.81 4.04
N SER A 151 13.22 -3.29 5.02
CA SER A 151 14.62 -2.96 4.87
C SER A 151 15.52 -3.97 5.57
N TYR A 152 16.75 -4.09 5.07
CA TYR A 152 17.73 -5.01 5.61
C TYR A 152 19.14 -4.44 5.53
N ASP A 153 20.01 -4.86 6.44
CA ASP A 153 21.43 -4.51 6.36
C ASP A 153 22.15 -5.44 5.38
N VAL A 154 22.87 -4.85 4.42
CA VAL A 154 23.52 -5.59 3.32
C VAL A 154 24.65 -6.49 3.84
N LYS A 155 25.29 -6.15 4.97
CA LYS A 155 26.44 -6.88 5.49
C LYS A 155 26.02 -8.08 6.34
N THR A 156 25.14 -7.84 7.31
CA THR A 156 24.66 -8.84 8.27
C THR A 156 23.51 -9.66 7.71
N LYS A 157 22.81 -9.16 6.67
CA LYS A 157 21.59 -9.76 6.09
C LYS A 157 20.43 -9.85 7.08
N LEU A 158 20.47 -9.06 8.15
CA LEU A 158 19.37 -8.93 9.10
C LEU A 158 18.39 -7.86 8.63
N VAL A 159 17.11 -8.08 8.90
CA VAL A 159 16.06 -7.07 8.76
C VAL A 159 16.36 -5.95 9.76
N ASP A 160 16.30 -4.71 9.30
CA ASP A 160 16.49 -3.51 10.13
C ASP A 160 15.29 -2.55 10.08
N GLY A 161 14.23 -2.91 9.34
CA GLY A 161 12.99 -2.16 9.27
C GLY A 161 11.86 -2.95 8.64
N VAL A 162 10.66 -2.79 9.20
CA VAL A 162 9.40 -3.35 8.70
C VAL A 162 8.33 -2.27 8.82
N TRP A 163 7.66 -1.97 7.71
CA TRP A 163 6.56 -1.01 7.65
C TRP A 163 5.35 -1.58 6.92
N THR A 164 4.17 -1.09 7.28
CA THR A 164 2.91 -1.39 6.58
C THR A 164 2.11 -0.12 6.38
N PHE A 165 1.33 -0.05 5.31
CA PHE A 165 0.32 0.99 5.12
C PHE A 165 -1.03 0.50 5.64
N TYR A 166 -1.47 1.04 6.79
CA TYR A 166 -2.69 0.66 7.49
C TYR A 166 -3.65 1.84 7.57
N HIS A 167 -4.76 1.80 6.83
CA HIS A 167 -5.84 2.82 6.86
C HIS A 167 -5.34 4.27 6.88
N SER A 168 -4.43 4.61 5.95
CA SER A 168 -3.78 5.93 5.85
C SER A 168 -2.64 6.22 6.85
N HIS A 169 -2.20 5.22 7.60
CA HIS A 169 -1.09 5.33 8.54
C HIS A 169 0.04 4.37 8.18
N ILE A 170 1.28 4.81 8.38
CA ILE A 170 2.44 3.92 8.27
C ILE A 170 2.74 3.37 9.66
N LEU A 171 2.66 2.05 9.82
CA LEU A 171 2.99 1.37 11.08
C LEU A 171 4.42 0.81 11.00
N SER A 172 5.13 0.83 12.14
CA SER A 172 6.42 0.16 12.32
C SER A 172 6.61 -0.20 13.80
N SER A 173 7.34 -1.28 14.08
CA SER A 173 7.65 -1.71 15.45
C SER A 173 8.99 -2.44 15.52
N GLN A 174 9.63 -2.42 16.69
CA GLN A 174 10.86 -3.17 16.92
C GLN A 174 10.56 -4.67 16.99
N GLU A 175 9.39 -5.04 17.52
CA GLU A 175 8.93 -6.41 17.65
C GLU A 175 8.79 -7.11 16.30
N ALA A 176 8.32 -6.38 15.28
CA ALA A 176 8.24 -6.90 13.90
C ALA A 176 9.63 -7.18 13.31
N ILE A 177 10.61 -6.32 13.58
CA ILE A 177 12.01 -6.51 13.15
C ILE A 177 12.61 -7.72 13.85
N ASP A 178 12.46 -7.80 15.18
CA ASP A 178 13.02 -8.88 15.99
C ASP A 178 12.41 -10.23 15.60
N LYS A 179 11.10 -10.27 15.34
CA LYS A 179 10.43 -11.49 14.89
C LYS A 179 10.85 -11.88 13.48
N ALA A 180 10.89 -10.94 12.53
CA ALA A 180 11.35 -11.23 11.18
C ALA A 180 12.75 -11.86 11.20
N ASN A 181 13.67 -11.35 12.03
CA ASN A 181 15.01 -11.93 12.18
C ASN A 181 15.02 -13.32 12.84
N ARG A 182 14.11 -13.60 13.78
CA ARG A 182 13.92 -14.96 14.31
C ARG A 182 13.38 -15.92 13.26
N ASP A 183 12.54 -15.42 12.37
CA ASP A 183 11.90 -16.17 11.29
C ASP A 183 12.70 -16.06 9.97
N GLU A 184 14.03 -16.08 10.07
CA GLU A 184 14.97 -16.14 8.94
C GLU A 184 14.89 -14.99 7.92
N GLY A 185 14.27 -13.87 8.32
CA GLY A 185 14.07 -12.69 7.50
C GLY A 185 12.66 -12.51 6.99
N HIS A 186 11.69 -13.34 7.38
CA HIS A 186 10.29 -13.26 6.96
C HIS A 186 9.43 -12.47 7.96
N PRO A 187 9.05 -11.20 7.68
CA PRO A 187 8.13 -10.49 8.57
C PRO A 187 6.76 -11.16 8.59
N SER A 188 6.14 -11.22 9.78
CA SER A 188 4.76 -11.66 9.93
C SER A 188 3.83 -10.45 9.87
N ILE A 189 2.87 -10.49 8.95
CA ILE A 189 1.92 -9.40 8.72
C ILE A 189 0.51 -9.96 8.90
N TYR A 190 -0.29 -9.32 9.75
CA TYR A 190 -1.64 -9.75 10.08
C TYR A 190 -2.65 -8.95 9.26
N ILE A 191 -3.57 -9.62 8.58
CA ILE A 191 -4.48 -9.00 7.61
C ILE A 191 -5.88 -8.95 8.19
N GLU A 192 -6.43 -7.74 8.33
CA GLU A 192 -7.82 -7.55 8.78
C GLU A 192 -8.81 -8.22 7.84
N TRP A 193 -9.84 -8.83 8.44
CA TRP A 193 -10.85 -9.53 7.66
C TRP A 193 -11.60 -8.57 6.73
N GLY A 194 -11.65 -8.89 5.44
CA GLY A 194 -12.48 -8.23 4.45
C GLY A 194 -12.02 -6.84 3.99
N ILE A 195 -11.27 -6.10 4.80
CA ILE A 195 -10.79 -4.72 4.49
C ILE A 195 -9.26 -4.63 4.44
N HIS A 196 -8.60 -5.78 4.62
CA HIS A 196 -7.18 -6.04 4.42
C HIS A 196 -6.14 -5.14 5.08
N GLY A 197 -6.53 -4.28 6.02
CA GLY A 197 -5.59 -3.48 6.81
C GLY A 197 -4.41 -4.33 7.30
N SER A 198 -3.21 -3.96 6.86
CA SER A 198 -1.98 -4.70 7.15
C SER A 198 -1.40 -4.29 8.51
N ILE A 199 -1.43 -5.21 9.47
CA ILE A 199 -0.98 -5.01 10.85
C ILE A 199 0.36 -5.73 11.07
N ILE A 200 1.22 -5.20 11.93
CA ILE A 200 2.54 -5.75 12.25
C ILE A 200 2.60 -6.34 13.67
N ASP A 201 3.61 -7.15 13.96
CA ASP A 201 3.88 -7.59 15.33
C ASP A 201 4.07 -6.44 16.32
N GLY A 202 3.65 -6.66 17.57
CA GLY A 202 3.66 -5.64 18.61
C GLY A 202 2.54 -4.59 18.48
N TRP A 203 1.57 -4.80 17.58
CA TRP A 203 0.45 -3.88 17.33
C TRP A 203 -0.33 -3.49 18.58
N GLU A 204 -0.37 -4.35 19.60
CA GLU A 204 -1.10 -4.10 20.85
C GLU A 204 -0.61 -2.84 21.57
N ASN A 205 0.66 -2.47 21.35
CA ASN A 205 1.34 -1.33 21.96
C ASN A 205 1.45 -0.12 21.03
N ILE A 206 1.06 -0.26 19.75
CA ILE A 206 1.16 0.83 18.77
C ILE A 206 0.11 1.90 19.07
N ILE A 207 0.56 3.16 19.04
CA ILE A 207 -0.29 4.34 19.08
C ILE A 207 -0.31 4.95 17.69
N ILE A 208 -1.50 5.17 17.13
CA ILE A 208 -1.68 5.89 15.87
C ILE A 208 -1.49 7.38 16.16
N ASN A 209 -0.28 7.88 15.91
CA ASN A 209 0.22 9.18 16.39
C ASN A 209 -0.72 10.36 16.12
N ASP A 210 -1.30 10.43 14.91
CA ASP A 210 -2.17 11.56 14.53
C ASP A 210 -3.50 11.58 15.29
N MET A 211 -3.92 10.43 15.83
CA MET A 211 -5.16 10.28 16.60
C MET A 211 -4.92 10.17 18.11
N GLY A 212 -3.72 9.78 18.53
CA GLY A 212 -3.42 9.45 19.92
C GLY A 212 -4.18 8.21 20.43
N ILE A 213 -4.66 7.36 19.54
CA ILE A 213 -5.47 6.18 19.85
C ILE A 213 -4.60 4.92 19.72
N LYS A 214 -4.78 3.96 20.64
CA LYS A 214 -4.14 2.64 20.52
C LYS A 214 -4.71 1.88 19.34
N LEU A 215 -3.85 1.23 18.56
CA LEU A 215 -4.27 0.39 17.44
C LEU A 215 -5.27 -0.70 17.88
N SER A 216 -5.11 -1.25 19.08
CA SER A 216 -6.08 -2.20 19.66
C SER A 216 -7.49 -1.65 19.86
N ASP A 217 -7.64 -0.36 20.16
CA ASP A 217 -8.96 0.27 20.28
C ASP A 217 -9.55 0.60 18.90
N PHE A 218 -8.69 0.95 17.94
CA PHE A 218 -9.09 1.08 16.53
C PHE A 218 -9.63 -0.26 16.00
N LEU A 219 -8.90 -1.36 16.19
CA LEU A 219 -9.30 -2.70 15.75
C LEU A 219 -10.62 -3.16 16.39
N LYS A 220 -10.89 -2.82 17.65
CA LYS A 220 -12.18 -3.12 18.28
C LYS A 220 -13.33 -2.38 17.61
N ASN A 221 -13.12 -1.14 17.17
CA ASN A 221 -14.13 -0.37 16.45
C ASN A 221 -14.35 -0.97 15.06
N THR A 222 -13.28 -1.23 14.31
CA THR A 222 -13.35 -1.91 13.02
C THR A 222 -14.09 -3.25 13.12
N TYR A 223 -13.73 -4.09 14.09
CA TYR A 223 -14.42 -5.35 14.35
C TYR A 223 -15.92 -5.16 14.61
N ARG A 224 -16.31 -4.17 15.43
CA ARG A 224 -17.73 -3.88 15.69
C ARG A 224 -18.45 -3.48 14.41
N ASP A 225 -17.83 -2.64 13.59
CA ASP A 225 -18.41 -2.18 12.33
C ASP A 225 -18.59 -3.34 11.36
N LEU A 226 -17.54 -4.15 11.16
CA LEU A 226 -17.57 -5.33 10.29
C LEU A 226 -18.55 -6.40 10.79
N SER A 227 -18.66 -6.60 12.10
CA SER A 227 -19.64 -7.52 12.72
C SER A 227 -21.08 -7.04 12.52
N ASN A 228 -21.29 -5.74 12.35
CA ASN A 228 -22.58 -5.12 12.05
C ASN A 228 -22.87 -5.00 10.54
N GLY A 229 -21.98 -5.52 9.68
CA GLY A 229 -22.14 -5.55 8.22
C GLY A 229 -21.38 -4.45 7.47
N GLY A 230 -20.56 -3.67 8.17
CA GLY A 230 -19.69 -2.64 7.61
C GLY A 230 -20.43 -1.51 6.90
N ARG A 231 -19.69 -0.72 6.12
CA ARG A 231 -20.24 0.35 5.30
C ARG A 231 -21.19 -0.21 4.24
N MET A 232 -22.30 0.48 3.97
CA MET A 232 -23.27 0.11 2.92
C MET A 232 -23.76 -1.34 2.98
N LYS A 233 -24.11 -1.85 4.16
CA LYS A 233 -24.60 -3.24 4.38
C LYS A 233 -25.61 -3.76 3.34
N LYS A 234 -26.49 -2.90 2.82
CA LYS A 234 -27.55 -3.26 1.86
C LYS A 234 -27.15 -3.16 0.39
N HIS A 235 -25.88 -2.87 0.08
CA HIS A 235 -25.42 -2.74 -1.29
C HIS A 235 -25.63 -4.06 -2.07
N PRO A 236 -26.09 -4.03 -3.33
CA PRO A 236 -26.39 -5.26 -4.08
C PRO A 236 -25.22 -6.23 -4.21
N ILE A 237 -23.98 -5.74 -4.35
CA ILE A 237 -22.78 -6.60 -4.45
C ILE A 237 -22.59 -7.41 -3.17
N LYS A 238 -22.84 -6.81 -2.00
CA LYS A 238 -22.71 -7.49 -0.70
C LYS A 238 -23.66 -8.66 -0.53
N GLN A 239 -24.73 -8.77 -1.32
CA GLN A 239 -25.61 -9.94 -1.30
C GLN A 239 -24.90 -11.23 -1.72
N ARG A 240 -23.74 -11.11 -2.39
CA ARG A 240 -22.89 -12.23 -2.78
C ARG A 240 -21.74 -12.50 -1.80
N TRP A 241 -21.52 -11.58 -0.86
CA TRP A 241 -20.47 -11.64 0.16
C TRP A 241 -21.05 -12.17 1.49
N PRO A 242 -20.20 -12.50 2.47
CA PRO A 242 -20.67 -12.72 3.83
C PRO A 242 -21.41 -11.49 4.38
N GLU A 243 -22.47 -11.71 5.17
CA GLU A 243 -23.30 -10.61 5.69
C GLU A 243 -22.53 -9.67 6.66
N CYS A 244 -21.55 -10.24 7.37
CA CYS A 244 -20.68 -9.57 8.32
C CYS A 244 -19.56 -10.54 8.74
N PHE A 245 -18.58 -10.03 9.49
CA PHE A 245 -17.67 -10.89 10.24
C PHE A 245 -18.46 -11.69 11.28
N LYS A 246 -18.24 -13.01 11.34
CA LYS A 246 -18.85 -13.90 12.34
C LYS A 246 -17.76 -14.40 13.29
N GLY A 247 -17.94 -14.14 14.58
CA GLY A 247 -17.00 -14.55 15.61
C GLY A 247 -16.97 -13.55 16.76
N SER A 248 -16.07 -13.79 17.70
CA SER A 248 -15.67 -12.85 18.74
C SER A 248 -14.55 -11.92 18.24
N PHE A 249 -14.22 -10.90 19.04
CA PHE A 249 -13.03 -10.09 18.77
C PHE A 249 -11.73 -10.92 18.80
N GLU A 250 -11.67 -11.94 19.66
CA GLU A 250 -10.55 -12.88 19.71
C GLU A 250 -10.38 -13.59 18.36
N ASP A 251 -11.48 -14.06 17.76
CA ASP A 251 -11.45 -14.71 16.44
C ASP A 251 -10.98 -13.74 15.34
N TYR A 252 -11.34 -12.46 15.45
CA TYR A 252 -10.93 -11.40 14.52
C TYR A 252 -9.42 -11.13 14.58
N THR A 253 -8.83 -11.24 15.77
CA THR A 253 -7.40 -10.96 15.99
C THR A 253 -6.51 -12.19 16.09
N THR A 254 -7.04 -13.39 15.81
CA THR A 254 -6.28 -14.65 15.93
C THR A 254 -5.32 -14.90 14.77
N PHE A 255 -5.61 -14.38 13.57
CA PHE A 255 -4.75 -14.43 12.37
C PHE A 255 -3.94 -15.75 12.21
N ASN A 256 -4.61 -16.88 12.04
CA ASN A 256 -3.97 -18.20 12.09
C ASN A 256 -3.85 -18.91 10.74
N LYS A 257 -4.29 -18.28 9.63
CA LYS A 257 -4.19 -18.85 8.29
C LYS A 257 -3.03 -18.20 7.52
N PRO A 258 -1.89 -18.89 7.36
CA PRO A 258 -0.73 -18.30 6.68
C PRO A 258 -0.93 -18.28 5.16
N ILE A 259 -0.41 -17.24 4.53
CA ILE A 259 -0.22 -17.07 3.10
C ILE A 259 1.24 -16.72 2.87
N TYR A 260 1.95 -17.62 2.18
CA TYR A 260 3.37 -17.47 1.89
C TYR A 260 3.57 -16.65 0.61
N THR A 261 3.90 -15.37 0.77
CA THR A 261 3.99 -14.46 -0.40
C THR A 261 5.14 -14.81 -1.35
N TYR A 262 6.19 -15.47 -0.84
CA TYR A 262 7.28 -15.97 -1.69
C TYR A 262 6.79 -16.98 -2.73
N ASP A 263 5.74 -17.76 -2.46
CA ASP A 263 5.18 -18.71 -3.44
C ASP A 263 4.53 -17.97 -4.61
N TYR A 264 3.79 -16.88 -4.34
CA TYR A 264 3.23 -16.02 -5.39
C TYR A 264 4.33 -15.42 -6.24
N LEU A 265 5.37 -14.88 -5.61
CA LEU A 265 6.50 -14.26 -6.31
C LEU A 265 7.28 -15.29 -7.14
N LYS A 266 7.51 -16.50 -6.64
CA LYS A 266 8.16 -17.59 -7.40
C LYS A 266 7.33 -18.03 -8.60
N ASN A 267 6.02 -18.18 -8.41
CA ASN A 267 5.12 -18.70 -9.43
C ASN A 267 4.86 -17.67 -10.55
N LYS A 268 4.57 -16.43 -10.18
CA LYS A 268 4.21 -15.36 -11.12
C LYS A 268 5.39 -14.55 -11.63
N LYS A 269 6.54 -14.61 -10.94
CA LYS A 269 7.78 -13.87 -11.26
C LYS A 269 7.57 -12.36 -11.35
N MET A 270 6.70 -11.83 -10.49
CA MET A 270 6.38 -10.41 -10.42
C MET A 270 7.34 -9.70 -9.47
N TYR A 271 8.56 -9.47 -9.96
CA TYR A 271 9.59 -8.75 -9.24
C TYR A 271 10.34 -7.79 -10.16
N ILE A 272 10.74 -6.63 -9.64
CA ILE A 272 11.48 -5.62 -10.41
C ILE A 272 12.36 -4.77 -9.51
N LYS A 273 13.37 -4.11 -10.08
CA LYS A 273 14.16 -3.09 -9.40
C LYS A 273 13.84 -1.72 -9.97
N TYR A 274 13.16 -0.89 -9.18
CA TYR A 274 12.69 0.40 -9.66
C TYR A 274 12.36 1.39 -8.53
N ARG A 275 12.37 2.69 -8.84
CA ARG A 275 12.13 3.77 -7.87
C ARG A 275 10.65 4.09 -7.69
N TRP A 276 9.83 3.90 -8.73
CA TRP A 276 8.44 4.37 -8.76
C TRP A 276 7.47 3.20 -8.92
N SER A 277 6.72 2.89 -7.88
CA SER A 277 5.91 1.67 -7.81
C SER A 277 4.71 1.73 -8.77
N ASN A 278 3.94 2.82 -8.73
CA ASN A 278 2.72 2.93 -9.52
C ASN A 278 2.95 2.81 -11.04
N PRO A 279 3.95 3.48 -11.65
CA PRO A 279 4.26 3.30 -13.07
C PRO A 279 4.56 1.86 -13.47
N ILE A 280 5.38 1.15 -12.69
CA ILE A 280 5.82 -0.20 -13.06
C ILE A 280 4.72 -1.23 -12.86
N ILE A 281 3.93 -1.12 -11.79
CA ILE A 281 2.78 -1.99 -11.52
C ILE A 281 1.79 -1.91 -12.68
N GLN A 282 1.42 -0.70 -13.10
CA GLN A 282 0.42 -0.48 -14.14
C GLN A 282 0.91 -0.90 -15.54
N GLN A 283 2.16 -0.64 -15.86
CA GLN A 283 2.67 -0.84 -17.23
C GLN A 283 3.19 -2.26 -17.49
N TYR A 284 3.67 -2.97 -16.45
CA TYR A 284 4.39 -4.24 -16.62
C TYR A 284 3.68 -5.44 -16.00
N PHE A 285 2.89 -5.26 -14.94
CA PHE A 285 2.43 -6.39 -14.14
C PHE A 285 0.93 -6.62 -14.17
N LEU A 286 0.13 -5.60 -13.84
CA LEU A 286 -1.30 -5.82 -13.66
C LEU A 286 -2.09 -5.59 -14.94
N PRO A 287 -2.92 -6.56 -15.37
CA PRO A 287 -3.85 -6.38 -16.49
C PRO A 287 -5.17 -5.70 -16.07
N TYR A 288 -5.27 -5.24 -14.81
CA TYR A 288 -6.47 -4.65 -14.22
C TYR A 288 -6.09 -3.38 -13.41
N ASN A 289 -7.09 -2.55 -13.10
CA ASN A 289 -6.86 -1.30 -12.35
C ASN A 289 -6.52 -1.55 -10.87
N PHE A 290 -5.87 -0.59 -10.21
CA PHE A 290 -5.66 -0.60 -8.76
C PHE A 290 -5.67 0.83 -8.24
N ALA A 291 -5.84 1.02 -6.94
CA ALA A 291 -5.68 2.34 -6.31
C ALA A 291 -4.18 2.66 -6.18
N PRO A 292 -3.65 3.78 -6.72
CA PRO A 292 -2.24 4.12 -6.54
C PRO A 292 -1.93 4.41 -5.07
N LYS A 293 -0.73 4.00 -4.63
CA LYS A 293 -0.28 4.08 -3.23
C LYS A 293 1.17 4.63 -3.13
N TYR A 294 1.79 4.62 -1.95
CA TYR A 294 3.08 5.27 -1.73
C TYR A 294 4.22 4.47 -2.36
N ASP A 295 5.22 5.13 -2.94
CA ASP A 295 6.39 4.41 -3.43
C ASP A 295 7.18 3.76 -2.27
N TRP A 296 7.37 4.51 -1.18
CA TRP A 296 8.25 4.18 -0.05
C TRP A 296 7.68 4.71 1.28
N PRO A 297 8.10 4.20 2.45
CA PRO A 297 7.46 4.50 3.73
C PRO A 297 7.88 5.84 4.38
N PHE A 298 8.53 6.76 3.65
CA PHE A 298 9.11 8.00 4.17
C PHE A 298 8.90 9.20 3.24
#